data_AF-A0A6J5AIP0-F1
#
_entry.id   AF-A0A6J5AIP0-F1
#
_cell.length_a   1.000
_cell.length_b   1.000
_cell.length_c   1.000
_cell.angle_alpha   90.00
_cell.angle_beta   90.00
_cell.angle_gamma   90.00
#
_symmetry.space_group_name_H-M   'P 1'
#
loop_
_entity.id
_entity.type
_entity.pdbx_description
1 polymer ?
#
loop_
_entity_poly.entity_id
_entity_poly.type
_entity_poly.pdbx_seq_one_letter_code
_entity_poly.pdbx_strand_id
1 'polypeptide(L)'
;MNQQDYQAALRRVLDAHTDRALRTLQGLFPRLPEKAREIQFGIFPDQDGEGTFSIVICLDGPDLYVLNKAIEGHRHLFDVVHKASGVSPKVPLFAREPGFCVQDAIADTAADWLEALWEQGGRAVSPLPACIYADEDYGATTPRSLAADAAR
;
A
#
# COMPACT_ATOMS: atom_id res chain seq x y z
N MET A 1 1.05 11.33 -21.53
CA MET A 1 0.00 10.82 -20.64
C MET A 1 -0.27 11.89 -19.60
N ASN A 2 -1.52 12.25 -19.34
CA ASN A 2 -1.86 13.17 -18.26
C ASN A 2 -2.02 12.40 -16.93
N GLN A 3 -2.23 13.12 -15.82
CA GLN A 3 -2.36 12.53 -14.48
C GLN A 3 -3.54 11.55 -14.40
N GLN A 4 -4.71 11.89 -14.94
CA GLN A 4 -5.91 11.04 -14.87
C GLN A 4 -5.73 9.72 -15.62
N ASP A 5 -5.15 9.77 -16.82
CA ASP A 5 -4.84 8.59 -17.63
C ASP A 5 -3.82 7.69 -16.90
N TYR A 6 -2.82 8.30 -16.25
CA TYR A 6 -1.83 7.59 -15.45
C TYR A 6 -2.47 6.88 -14.26
N GLN A 7 -3.25 7.59 -13.45
CA GLN A 7 -3.94 7.03 -12.27
C GLN A 7 -4.89 5.91 -12.68
N ALA A 8 -5.64 6.07 -13.78
CA ALA A 8 -6.51 5.02 -14.29
C ALA A 8 -5.74 3.79 -14.80
N ALA A 9 -4.58 3.98 -15.43
CA ALA A 9 -3.72 2.87 -15.86
C ALA A 9 -3.13 2.13 -14.66
N LEU A 10 -2.61 2.87 -13.68
CA LEU A 10 -2.04 2.33 -12.44
C LEU A 10 -3.10 1.57 -11.63
N ARG A 11 -4.30 2.14 -11.49
CA ARG A 11 -5.41 1.51 -10.76
C ARG A 11 -5.76 0.14 -11.32
N ARG A 12 -5.80 -0.03 -12.65
CA ARG A 12 -6.04 -1.34 -13.29
C ARG A 12 -4.95 -2.37 -12.94
N VAL A 13 -3.69 -1.95 -12.82
CA VAL A 13 -2.60 -2.83 -12.42
C VAL A 13 -2.79 -3.26 -10.97
N LEU A 14 -3.11 -2.33 -10.07
CA LEU A 14 -3.39 -2.62 -8.66
C LEU A 14 -4.60 -3.56 -8.50
N ASP A 15 -5.70 -3.29 -9.22
CA ASP A 15 -6.92 -4.11 -9.18
C ASP A 15 -6.64 -5.57 -9.60
N ALA A 16 -5.74 -5.79 -10.56
CA ALA A 16 -5.31 -7.13 -10.96
C ALA A 16 -4.51 -7.89 -9.86
N HIS A 17 -4.07 -7.20 -8.82
CA HIS A 17 -3.35 -7.77 -7.67
C HIS A 17 -4.21 -7.86 -6.40
N THR A 18 -5.47 -7.40 -6.44
CA THR A 18 -6.39 -7.41 -5.29
C THR A 18 -6.52 -8.77 -4.63
N ASP A 19 -6.73 -9.85 -5.39
CA ASP A 19 -6.88 -11.20 -4.82
C ASP A 19 -5.64 -11.67 -4.04
N ARG A 20 -4.44 -11.31 -4.53
CA ARG A 20 -3.19 -11.62 -3.83
C ARG A 20 -3.09 -10.80 -2.55
N ALA A 21 -3.41 -9.51 -2.63
CA ALA A 21 -3.38 -8.61 -1.48
C ALA A 21 -4.36 -9.05 -0.38
N LEU A 22 -5.58 -9.47 -0.75
CA LEU A 22 -6.57 -10.02 0.18
C LEU A 22 -6.06 -11.29 0.87
N ARG A 23 -5.40 -12.20 0.15
CA ARG A 23 -4.77 -13.38 0.77
C ARG A 23 -3.65 -12.99 1.75
N THR A 24 -2.86 -11.97 1.43
CA THR A 24 -1.85 -11.44 2.36
C THR A 24 -2.51 -10.94 3.65
N LEU A 25 -3.59 -10.16 3.56
CA LEU A 25 -4.33 -9.67 4.73
C LEU A 25 -4.94 -10.81 5.56
N GLN A 26 -5.56 -11.80 4.90
CA GLN A 26 -6.10 -12.99 5.57
C GLN A 26 -5.02 -13.77 6.33
N GLY A 27 -3.81 -13.87 5.77
CA GLY A 27 -2.66 -14.47 6.43
C GLY A 27 -2.10 -13.59 7.56
N LEU A 28 -2.20 -12.26 7.44
CA LEU A 28 -1.71 -11.29 8.41
C LEU A 28 -2.49 -11.35 9.74
N PHE A 29 -3.84 -11.29 9.70
CA PHE A 29 -4.63 -11.05 10.92
C PHE A 29 -4.39 -12.06 12.05
N PRO A 30 -4.29 -13.38 11.81
CA PRO A 30 -4.01 -14.35 12.88
C PRO A 30 -2.61 -14.24 13.50
N ARG A 31 -1.72 -13.42 12.91
CA ARG A 31 -0.33 -13.23 13.35
C ARG A 31 -0.10 -11.88 14.03
N LEU A 32 -1.13 -11.04 14.11
CA LEU A 32 -1.03 -9.75 14.78
C LEU A 32 -0.66 -9.97 16.26
N PRO A 33 0.48 -9.43 16.73
CA PRO A 33 0.85 -9.52 18.13
C PRO A 33 -0.15 -8.74 19.00
N GLU A 34 -0.41 -9.22 20.21
CA GLU A 34 -1.32 -8.58 21.17
C GLU A 34 -0.96 -7.11 21.47
N LYS A 35 0.33 -6.76 21.40
CA LYS A 35 0.80 -5.39 21.66
C LYS A 35 0.65 -4.44 20.46
N ALA A 36 0.32 -4.94 19.28
CA ALA A 36 0.09 -4.09 18.12
C ALA A 36 -1.17 -3.24 18.32
N ARG A 37 -1.11 -1.98 17.92
CA ARG A 37 -2.19 -1.00 18.12
C ARG A 37 -2.90 -0.63 16.83
N GLU A 38 -2.16 -0.62 15.72
CA GLU A 38 -2.64 -0.22 14.41
C GLU A 38 -1.85 -0.95 13.32
N ILE A 39 -2.52 -1.27 12.22
CA ILE A 39 -1.87 -1.73 10.99
C ILE A 39 -1.56 -0.51 10.12
N GLN A 40 -0.32 -0.36 9.68
CA GLN A 40 0.08 0.76 8.84
C GLN A 40 0.39 0.29 7.42
N PHE A 41 -0.34 0.80 6.44
CA PHE A 41 -0.07 0.62 5.02
C PHE A 41 0.78 1.79 4.53
N GLY A 42 2.08 1.55 4.36
CA GLY A 42 3.02 2.54 3.84
C GLY A 42 3.19 2.43 2.33
N ILE A 43 2.98 3.54 1.63
CA ILE A 43 3.21 3.70 0.19
C ILE A 43 4.54 4.41 0.00
N PHE A 44 5.45 3.80 -0.75
CA PHE A 44 6.81 4.29 -0.97
C PHE A 44 7.07 4.45 -2.48
N PRO A 45 6.67 5.58 -3.09
CA PRO A 45 7.09 5.95 -4.43
C PRO A 45 8.61 6.07 -4.55
N ASP A 46 9.17 5.81 -5.73
CA ASP A 46 10.56 6.17 -6.00
C ASP A 46 10.75 7.69 -6.02
N GLN A 47 11.96 8.13 -5.65
CA GLN A 47 12.31 9.56 -5.61
C GLN A 47 12.55 10.14 -7.01
N ASP A 48 12.86 9.29 -8.00
CA ASP A 48 13.20 9.72 -9.36
C ASP A 48 11.96 10.06 -10.22
N GLY A 49 10.76 9.74 -9.73
CA GLY A 49 9.50 9.97 -10.43
C GLY A 49 9.30 9.07 -11.64
N GLU A 50 10.00 7.93 -11.70
CA GLU A 50 9.94 7.00 -12.84
C GLU A 50 8.62 6.24 -12.87
N GLY A 51 7.97 6.09 -11.70
CA GLY A 51 6.68 5.45 -11.55
C GLY A 51 6.72 4.11 -10.80
N THR A 52 7.88 3.71 -10.27
CA THR A 52 8.02 2.53 -9.41
C THR A 52 7.72 2.89 -7.96
N PHE A 53 7.25 1.90 -7.20
CA PHE A 53 6.87 2.08 -5.81
C PHE A 53 6.73 0.73 -5.10
N SER A 54 6.64 0.79 -3.77
CA SER A 54 6.25 -0.32 -2.91
C SER A 54 5.07 0.04 -2.03
N ILE A 55 4.25 -0.96 -1.69
CA ILE A 55 3.24 -0.89 -0.64
C ILE A 55 3.55 -1.97 0.38
N VAL A 56 3.85 -1.54 1.60
CA VAL A 56 4.24 -2.43 2.70
C VAL A 56 3.32 -2.27 3.90
N ILE A 57 3.23 -3.34 4.68
CA ILE A 57 2.51 -3.41 5.94
C ILE A 57 3.54 -3.32 7.07
N CYS A 58 3.30 -2.38 7.96
CA CYS A 58 3.96 -2.21 9.24
C CYS A 58 2.92 -2.31 10.36
N LEU A 59 3.40 -2.45 11.60
CA LEU A 59 2.55 -2.38 12.79
C LEU A 59 3.02 -1.24 13.69
N ASP A 60 2.07 -0.47 14.21
CA ASP A 60 2.31 0.44 15.32
C ASP A 60 2.20 -0.29 16.66
N GLY A 61 2.99 0.15 17.63
CA GLY A 61 2.99 -0.35 19.00
C GLY A 61 4.39 -0.35 19.65
N PRO A 62 4.50 -0.83 20.89
CA PRO A 62 5.80 -0.94 21.56
C PRO A 62 6.65 -2.04 20.89
N ASP A 63 7.96 -1.78 20.76
CA ASP A 63 8.94 -2.70 20.17
C ASP A 63 8.66 -3.03 18.69
N LEU A 64 8.76 -2.00 17.85
CA LEU A 64 8.52 -2.10 16.40
C LEU A 64 9.32 -3.20 15.71
N TYR A 65 10.51 -3.53 16.21
CA TYR A 65 11.32 -4.62 15.64
C TYR A 65 10.60 -5.96 15.81
N VAL A 66 10.17 -6.29 17.04
CA VAL A 66 9.44 -7.53 17.34
C VAL A 66 8.11 -7.57 16.58
N LEU A 67 7.36 -6.46 16.56
CA LEU A 67 6.08 -6.39 15.86
C LEU A 67 6.23 -6.66 14.36
N ASN A 68 7.15 -5.96 13.69
CA ASN A 68 7.36 -6.14 12.26
C ASN A 68 7.96 -7.51 11.93
N LYS A 69 8.76 -8.10 12.83
CA LYS A 69 9.28 -9.46 12.64
C LYS A 69 8.17 -10.52 12.68
N ALA A 70 7.16 -10.35 13.53
CA ALA A 70 6.04 -11.28 13.63
C ALA A 70 5.24 -11.40 12.32
N ILE A 71 5.19 -10.32 11.53
CA ILE A 71 4.45 -10.27 10.27
C ILE A 71 5.34 -10.33 9.02
N GLU A 72 6.66 -10.59 9.16
CA GLU A 72 7.65 -10.49 8.08
C GLU A 72 7.21 -11.14 6.75
N GLY A 73 6.65 -12.35 6.81
CA GLY A 73 6.17 -13.08 5.63
C GLY A 73 4.93 -12.49 4.94
N HIS A 74 4.30 -11.46 5.52
CA HIS A 74 3.07 -10.81 5.05
C HIS A 74 3.24 -9.29 4.91
N ARG A 75 4.48 -8.76 5.01
CA ARG A 75 4.73 -7.32 4.95
C ARG A 75 4.56 -6.73 3.56
N HIS A 76 4.82 -7.47 2.50
CA HIS A 76 4.80 -6.93 1.15
C HIS A 76 3.43 -7.16 0.50
N LEU A 77 2.71 -6.07 0.24
CA LEU A 77 1.40 -6.11 -0.39
C LEU A 77 1.50 -5.93 -1.92
N PHE A 78 2.34 -4.99 -2.34
CA PHE A 78 2.66 -4.73 -3.73
C PHE A 78 4.10 -4.19 -3.82
N ASP A 79 4.89 -4.66 -4.77
CA ASP A 79 6.30 -4.27 -4.88
C ASP A 79 6.70 -4.30 -6.36
N VAL A 80 7.11 -3.15 -6.89
CA VAL A 80 7.58 -3.00 -8.26
C VAL A 80 9.08 -3.25 -8.30
N VAL A 81 9.47 -4.37 -8.90
CA VAL A 81 10.89 -4.72 -9.05
C VAL A 81 11.36 -4.55 -10.49
N HIS A 82 12.57 -4.02 -10.67
CA HIS A 82 13.24 -4.01 -11.96
C HIS A 82 13.70 -5.42 -12.36
N LYS A 83 13.42 -5.79 -13.60
CA LYS A 83 13.86 -7.03 -14.25
C LYS A 83 14.54 -6.68 -15.58
N ALA A 84 15.20 -7.66 -16.18
CA ALA A 84 15.84 -7.50 -17.49
C ALA A 84 14.86 -7.04 -18.61
N SER A 85 13.57 -7.36 -18.47
CA SER A 85 12.52 -7.02 -19.44
C SER A 85 11.70 -5.78 -19.06
N GLY A 86 12.20 -4.92 -18.17
CA GLY A 86 11.44 -3.81 -17.56
C GLY A 86 10.97 -4.14 -16.14
N VAL A 87 9.90 -3.50 -15.67
CA VAL A 87 9.42 -3.67 -14.30
C VAL A 87 8.35 -4.77 -14.16
N SER A 88 8.23 -5.32 -12.95
CA SER A 88 7.22 -6.30 -12.58
C SER A 88 6.72 -6.01 -11.17
N PRO A 89 5.41 -5.74 -10.97
CA PRO A 89 4.34 -5.67 -11.96
C PRO A 89 4.57 -4.58 -13.04
N LYS A 90 3.91 -4.73 -14.20
CA LYS A 90 4.02 -3.78 -15.32
C LYS A 90 3.21 -2.52 -15.01
N VAL A 91 3.77 -1.64 -14.18
CA VAL A 91 3.21 -0.32 -13.92
C VAL A 91 3.54 0.66 -15.07
N PRO A 92 2.72 1.70 -15.29
CA PRO A 92 3.08 2.77 -16.20
C PRO A 92 4.34 3.49 -15.71
N LEU A 93 5.31 3.71 -16.61
CA LEU A 93 6.58 4.38 -16.31
C LEU A 93 6.77 5.65 -17.15
N PHE A 94 7.62 6.53 -16.66
CA PHE A 94 8.07 7.74 -17.35
C PHE A 94 9.59 7.71 -17.56
N ALA A 95 10.03 8.03 -18.78
CA ALA A 95 11.45 8.21 -19.09
C ALA A 95 11.94 9.67 -18.88
N ARG A 96 10.99 10.58 -18.62
CA ARG A 96 11.20 12.01 -18.37
C ARG A 96 10.06 12.49 -17.46
N GLU A 97 10.36 13.47 -16.61
CA GLU A 97 9.37 14.09 -15.73
C GLU A 97 8.14 14.56 -16.51
N PRO A 98 6.93 14.08 -16.16
CA PRO A 98 5.70 14.60 -16.74
C PRO A 98 5.31 15.94 -16.09
N GLY A 99 4.30 16.62 -16.66
CA GLY A 99 3.79 17.89 -16.13
C GLY A 99 2.95 17.79 -14.86
N PHE A 100 3.13 16.73 -14.05
CA PHE A 100 2.46 16.50 -12.77
C PHE A 100 3.38 15.67 -11.86
N CYS A 101 3.14 15.70 -10.55
CA CYS A 101 3.89 14.89 -9.59
C CYS A 101 3.46 13.43 -9.67
N VAL A 102 4.37 12.54 -10.10
CA VAL A 102 4.07 11.11 -10.27
C VAL A 102 3.87 10.44 -8.93
N GLN A 103 4.65 10.83 -7.93
CA GLN A 103 4.62 10.32 -6.57
C GLN A 103 3.28 10.61 -5.89
N ASP A 104 2.76 11.84 -6.02
CA ASP A 104 1.42 12.19 -5.52
C ASP A 104 0.35 11.34 -6.21
N ALA A 105 0.45 11.19 -7.53
CA ALA A 105 -0.49 10.39 -8.29
C ALA A 105 -0.46 8.90 -7.89
N ILE A 106 0.72 8.35 -7.58
CA ILE A 106 0.89 7.00 -7.02
C ILE A 106 0.23 6.91 -5.65
N ALA A 107 0.60 7.83 -4.74
CA ALA A 107 0.14 7.84 -3.35
C ALA A 107 -1.40 7.85 -3.28
N ASP A 108 -2.05 8.78 -3.98
CA ASP A 108 -3.51 8.87 -3.98
C ASP A 108 -4.17 7.64 -4.62
N THR A 109 -3.64 7.13 -5.73
CA THR A 109 -4.20 5.95 -6.41
C THR A 109 -4.05 4.67 -5.56
N ALA A 110 -2.90 4.50 -4.92
CA ALA A 110 -2.62 3.39 -4.04
C ALA A 110 -3.46 3.47 -2.76
N ALA A 111 -3.66 4.66 -2.20
CA ALA A 111 -4.54 4.87 -1.05
C ALA A 111 -6.00 4.50 -1.37
N ASP A 112 -6.53 4.92 -2.53
CA ASP A 112 -7.86 4.54 -2.97
C ASP A 112 -8.02 3.02 -3.16
N TRP A 113 -6.98 2.34 -3.64
CA TRP A 113 -6.98 0.89 -3.78
C TRP A 113 -6.91 0.19 -2.42
N LEU A 114 -6.07 0.66 -1.50
CA LEU A 114 -5.95 0.14 -0.14
C LEU A 114 -7.23 0.31 0.67
N GLU A 115 -7.91 1.43 0.54
CA GLU A 115 -9.21 1.66 1.18
C GLU A 115 -10.26 0.68 0.65
N ALA A 116 -10.33 0.48 -0.66
CA ALA A 116 -11.21 -0.52 -1.26
C ALA A 116 -10.86 -1.96 -0.85
N LEU A 117 -9.57 -2.28 -0.71
CA LEU A 117 -9.08 -3.56 -0.20
C LEU A 117 -9.50 -3.79 1.26
N TRP A 118 -9.40 -2.73 2.06
CA TRP A 118 -9.79 -2.75 3.47
C TRP A 118 -11.29 -2.97 3.64
N GLU A 119 -12.13 -2.27 2.90
CA GLU A 119 -13.58 -2.52 2.95
C GLU A 119 -13.95 -3.96 2.56
N GLN A 120 -13.21 -4.56 1.63
CA GLN A 120 -13.45 -5.93 1.17
C GLN A 120 -12.96 -7.02 2.14
N GLY A 121 -11.80 -6.82 2.77
CA GLY A 121 -11.12 -7.89 3.51
C GLY A 121 -10.61 -7.54 4.90
N GLY A 122 -10.54 -6.26 5.25
CA GLY A 122 -9.99 -5.78 6.51
C GLY A 122 -11.06 -5.36 7.51
N ARG A 123 -11.96 -4.47 7.13
CA ARG A 123 -12.86 -3.76 8.05
C ARG A 123 -13.64 -4.67 9.00
N ALA A 124 -14.27 -5.72 8.48
CA ALA A 124 -15.08 -6.62 9.28
C ALA A 124 -14.29 -7.68 10.06
N VAL A 125 -13.00 -7.88 9.74
CA VAL A 125 -12.20 -9.03 10.19
C VAL A 125 -11.02 -8.64 11.07
N SER A 126 -10.40 -7.49 10.79
CA SER A 126 -9.22 -7.03 11.50
C SER A 126 -9.57 -6.69 12.96
N PRO A 127 -8.79 -7.18 13.93
CA PRO A 127 -8.95 -6.79 15.34
C PRO A 127 -8.36 -5.40 15.63
N LEU A 128 -7.67 -4.78 14.68
CA LEU A 128 -7.02 -3.47 14.81
C LEU A 128 -7.48 -2.51 13.71
N PRO A 129 -7.60 -1.20 13.99
CA PRO A 129 -7.73 -0.20 12.94
C PRO A 129 -6.48 -0.18 12.05
N ALA A 130 -6.58 0.53 10.93
CA ALA A 130 -5.44 0.75 10.05
C ALA A 130 -5.26 2.21 9.66
N CYS A 131 -4.04 2.56 9.24
CA CYS A 131 -3.71 3.86 8.68
C CYS A 131 -2.99 3.67 7.34
N ILE A 132 -3.40 4.41 6.31
CA ILE A 132 -2.69 4.51 5.04
C ILE A 132 -1.86 5.77 5.09
N TYR A 133 -0.57 5.68 4.80
CA TYR A 133 0.30 6.84 4.64
C TYR A 133 1.20 6.66 3.41
N ALA A 134 1.72 7.77 2.90
CA ALA A 134 2.76 7.76 1.89
C ALA A 134 4.04 8.38 2.47
N ASP A 135 5.19 7.87 2.04
CA ASP A 135 6.50 8.40 2.41
C ASP A 135 6.65 9.85 1.93
N GLU A 136 7.49 10.63 2.63
CA GLU A 136 7.77 12.05 2.32
C GLU A 136 6.52 12.94 2.16
N ASP A 137 5.41 12.58 2.83
CA ASP A 137 4.13 13.30 2.78
C ASP A 137 3.54 13.42 1.35
N TYR A 138 3.88 12.50 0.43
CA TYR A 138 3.27 12.46 -0.90
C TYR A 138 1.76 12.20 -0.84
N GLY A 139 1.05 12.65 -1.87
CA GLY A 139 -0.40 12.51 -2.00
C GLY A 139 -1.18 13.66 -1.36
N ALA A 140 -2.34 13.97 -1.91
CA ALA A 140 -3.17 15.07 -1.41
C ALA A 140 -4.09 14.67 -0.25
N THR A 141 -4.22 13.36 0.01
CA THR A 141 -5.27 12.79 0.85
C THR A 141 -4.76 11.82 1.92
N THR A 142 -3.44 11.65 2.02
CA THR A 142 -2.76 10.84 3.03
C THR A 142 -2.27 11.72 4.19
N PRO A 143 -2.24 11.21 5.44
CA PRO A 143 -2.66 9.88 5.86
C PRO A 143 -4.19 9.71 5.93
N ARG A 144 -4.68 8.47 5.76
CA ARG A 144 -6.10 8.09 5.89
C ARG A 144 -6.28 7.05 7.00
N SER A 145 -7.19 7.30 7.94
CA SER A 145 -7.53 6.33 8.99
C SER A 145 -8.66 5.42 8.53
N LEU A 146 -8.51 4.12 8.77
CA LEU A 146 -9.46 3.07 8.43
C LEU A 146 -9.98 2.41 9.71
N ALA A 147 -11.29 2.45 9.89
CA ALA A 147 -11.93 1.80 11.03
C ALA A 147 -11.93 0.27 10.90
N ALA A 148 -11.91 -0.42 12.03
CA ALA A 148 -12.11 -1.86 12.11
C ALA A 148 -13.32 -2.15 12.98
N ASP A 149 -14.35 -2.79 12.42
CA ASP A 149 -15.59 -3.08 13.12
C ASP A 149 -15.40 -4.20 14.15
N ALA A 150 -14.38 -5.03 13.98
CA ALA A 150 -14.02 -6.11 14.90
C ALA A 150 -13.01 -5.69 15.98
N ALA A 151 -12.51 -4.44 15.94
CA ALA A 151 -11.73 -3.88 17.04
C ALA A 151 -12.62 -3.71 18.27
N ARG A 152 -12.22 -4.30 19.39
CA ARG A 152 -12.93 -4.25 20.67
C ARG A 152 -12.24 -3.31 21.64
#